data_AF-A0A7C3VDT9-F1
#
_entry.id   AF-A0A7C3VDT9-F1
#
_cell.length_a   1.000
_cell.length_b   1.000
_cell.length_c   1.000
_cell.angle_alpha   90.00
_cell.angle_beta   90.00
_cell.angle_gamma   90.00
#
_symmetry.space_group_name_H-M   'P 1'
#
loop_
_entity.id
_entity.type
_entity.pdbx_description
1 polymer ?
#
loop_
_entity_poly.entity_id
_entity_poly.type
_entity_poly.pdbx_seq_one_letter_code
_entity_poly.pdbx_strand_id
1 'polypeptide(L)'
;RFTRGVKEVELKDLKLALRYSLKRYGVEAVISGAISSNYQKTRIDSICREIGLKSITPLWGLDPTGVLFDELKNGIKSVITGVYALGFNEEWLGRVIDDKCISEIKNLSLKYGVHPCGEGGEFETFCIDAPMFSRGIQIVNGRREWYGNHGIFRILEVTLHTRSIPLSDS
;
A
#
# COMPACT_ATOMS: atom_id res chain seq x y z
N ARG A 1 -15.16 -0.02 -12.39
CA ARG A 1 -15.63 -1.42 -12.46
C ARG A 1 -15.30 -2.05 -11.12
N PHE A 2 -16.29 -2.30 -10.25
CA PHE A 2 -16.06 -2.98 -8.97
C PHE A 2 -15.82 -4.46 -9.25
N THR A 3 -14.59 -4.94 -9.08
CA THR A 3 -14.34 -6.38 -8.99
C THR A 3 -14.77 -6.79 -7.58
N ARG A 4 -15.79 -7.66 -7.47
CA ARG A 4 -15.95 -8.45 -6.24
C ARG A 4 -14.66 -9.24 -6.14
N GLY A 5 -13.80 -8.96 -5.16
CA GLY A 5 -12.49 -9.61 -5.02
C GLY A 5 -12.62 -11.11 -4.76
N VAL A 6 -12.87 -11.88 -5.81
CA VAL A 6 -13.01 -13.34 -5.72
C VAL A 6 -11.61 -13.91 -5.76
N LYS A 7 -11.12 -14.31 -4.57
CA LYS A 7 -9.74 -14.72 -4.27
C LYS A 7 -9.10 -15.72 -5.25
N GLU A 8 -9.88 -16.59 -5.90
CA GLU A 8 -9.36 -17.57 -6.86
C GLU A 8 -9.21 -17.02 -8.28
N VAL A 9 -10.05 -16.05 -8.65
CA VAL A 9 -10.00 -15.39 -9.96
C VAL A 9 -8.78 -14.46 -10.00
N GLU A 10 -8.53 -13.71 -8.92
CA GLU A 10 -7.36 -12.82 -8.79
C GLU A 10 -6.02 -13.55 -8.98
N LEU A 11 -5.91 -14.79 -8.48
CA LEU A 11 -4.68 -15.58 -8.65
C LEU A 11 -4.48 -16.03 -10.09
N LYS A 12 -5.56 -16.40 -10.78
CA LYS A 12 -5.49 -16.75 -12.21
C LYS A 12 -5.07 -15.52 -13.00
N ASP A 13 -5.67 -14.37 -12.73
CA ASP A 13 -5.34 -13.11 -13.40
C ASP A 13 -3.89 -12.70 -13.16
N LEU A 14 -3.41 -12.78 -11.91
CA LEU A 14 -2.00 -12.53 -11.59
C LEU A 14 -1.07 -13.46 -12.37
N LYS A 15 -1.36 -14.76 -12.39
CA LYS A 15 -0.56 -15.74 -13.14
C LYS A 15 -0.55 -15.44 -14.64
N LEU A 16 -1.70 -15.12 -15.24
CA LEU A 16 -1.77 -14.74 -16.65
C LEU A 16 -0.95 -13.48 -16.93
N ALA A 17 -1.07 -12.45 -16.09
CA ALA A 17 -0.32 -11.21 -16.22
C ALA A 17 1.19 -11.46 -16.14
N LEU A 18 1.66 -12.27 -15.18
CA LEU A 18 3.07 -12.60 -15.03
C LEU A 18 3.62 -13.42 -16.21
N ARG A 19 2.85 -14.39 -16.73
CA ARG A 19 3.25 -15.14 -17.94
C ARG A 19 3.33 -14.23 -19.16
N TYR A 20 2.40 -13.29 -19.30
CA TYR A 20 2.44 -12.29 -20.36
C TYR A 20 3.69 -11.42 -20.23
N SER A 21 3.96 -10.89 -19.03
CA SER A 21 5.12 -10.03 -18.78
C SER A 21 6.44 -10.75 -19.05
N LEU A 22 6.58 -12.01 -18.63
CA LEU A 22 7.77 -12.83 -18.92
C LEU A 22 7.97 -12.99 -20.43
N LYS A 23 6.91 -13.39 -21.16
CA LYS A 23 7.00 -13.60 -22.62
C LYS A 23 7.26 -12.31 -23.39
N ARG A 24 6.65 -11.20 -22.96
CA ARG A 24 6.66 -9.93 -23.72
C ARG A 24 7.85 -9.04 -23.39
N TYR A 25 8.30 -9.05 -22.15
CA TYR A 25 9.32 -8.13 -21.62
C TYR A 25 10.55 -8.85 -21.06
N GLY A 26 10.53 -10.18 -20.94
CA GLY A 26 11.68 -10.94 -20.41
C GLY A 26 11.94 -10.70 -18.92
N VAL A 27 10.92 -10.34 -18.13
CA VAL A 27 11.09 -10.13 -16.69
C VAL A 27 11.61 -11.38 -16.00
N GLU A 28 12.52 -11.21 -15.05
CA GLU A 28 13.15 -12.34 -14.34
C GLU A 28 12.65 -12.49 -12.90
N ALA A 29 12.01 -11.45 -12.37
CA ALA A 29 11.58 -11.41 -10.97
C ALA A 29 10.30 -10.60 -10.78
N VAL A 30 9.62 -10.89 -9.66
CA VAL A 30 8.50 -10.13 -9.12
C VAL A 30 8.93 -9.59 -7.76
N ILE A 31 8.76 -8.29 -7.55
CA ILE A 31 8.94 -7.65 -6.24
C ILE A 31 7.56 -7.43 -5.64
N SER A 32 7.35 -7.88 -4.40
CA SER A 32 6.10 -7.72 -3.65
C SER A 32 6.32 -6.95 -2.35
N GLY A 33 5.31 -6.19 -1.93
CA GLY A 33 5.31 -5.41 -0.69
C GLY A 33 4.75 -6.14 0.52
N ALA A 34 4.66 -7.48 0.51
CA ALA A 34 4.18 -8.24 1.66
C ALA A 34 5.15 -8.10 2.84
N ILE A 35 4.63 -7.98 4.06
CA ILE A 35 5.43 -7.70 5.27
C ILE A 35 5.39 -8.90 6.20
N SER A 36 4.20 -9.38 6.55
CA SER A 36 3.97 -10.47 7.52
C SER A 36 2.95 -11.53 7.05
N SER A 37 2.21 -11.27 5.96
CA SER A 37 1.16 -12.16 5.46
C SER A 37 1.72 -13.40 4.75
N ASN A 38 1.81 -14.51 5.50
CA ASN A 38 2.30 -15.79 4.96
C ASN A 38 1.46 -16.26 3.77
N TYR A 39 0.16 -15.95 3.80
CA TYR A 39 -0.77 -16.29 2.74
C TYR A 39 -0.46 -15.57 1.43
N GLN A 40 -0.21 -14.25 1.48
CA GLN A 40 0.16 -13.49 0.28
C GLN A 40 1.50 -13.97 -0.27
N LYS A 41 2.51 -14.09 0.60
CA LYS A 41 3.85 -14.53 0.20
C LYS A 41 3.86 -15.91 -0.46
N THR A 42 3.28 -16.92 0.19
CA THR A 42 3.27 -18.30 -0.32
C THR A 42 2.60 -18.40 -1.69
N ARG A 43 1.56 -17.60 -1.94
CA ARG A 43 0.84 -17.57 -3.22
C ARG A 43 1.70 -16.97 -4.33
N ILE A 44 2.33 -15.82 -4.08
CA ILE A 44 3.23 -15.18 -5.05
C ILE A 44 4.42 -16.10 -5.34
N ASP A 45 5.01 -16.70 -4.30
CA ASP A 45 6.13 -17.63 -4.42
C ASP A 45 5.74 -18.87 -5.25
N SER A 46 4.55 -19.43 -5.03
CA SER A 46 4.06 -20.58 -5.78
C SER A 46 3.84 -20.26 -7.25
N ILE A 47 3.24 -19.11 -7.57
CA ILE A 47 3.02 -18.68 -8.96
C ILE A 47 4.35 -18.41 -9.66
N CYS A 48 5.27 -17.69 -9.00
CA CYS A 48 6.58 -17.37 -9.57
C CYS A 48 7.37 -18.65 -9.86
N ARG A 49 7.37 -19.61 -8.93
CA ARG A 49 8.01 -20.92 -9.11
C ARG A 49 7.46 -21.69 -10.31
N GLU A 50 6.15 -21.66 -10.52
CA GLU A 50 5.51 -22.35 -11.65
C GLU A 50 5.85 -21.70 -13.00
N ILE A 51 6.01 -20.37 -13.03
CA ILE A 51 6.31 -19.63 -14.26
C ILE A 51 7.82 -19.59 -14.55
N GLY A 52 8.67 -19.85 -13.55
CA GLY A 52 10.13 -19.71 -13.65
C GLY A 52 10.64 -18.31 -13.33
N LEU A 53 9.91 -17.53 -12.53
CA LEU A 53 10.30 -16.21 -12.03
C LEU A 53 10.86 -16.28 -10.62
N LYS A 54 11.75 -15.36 -10.26
CA LYS A 54 12.17 -15.13 -8.88
C LYS A 54 11.09 -14.33 -8.13
N SER A 55 10.76 -14.72 -6.91
CA SER A 55 9.91 -13.94 -6.01
C SER A 55 10.80 -13.23 -4.99
N ILE A 56 10.68 -11.90 -4.89
CA ILE A 56 11.44 -11.07 -3.97
C ILE A 56 10.45 -10.28 -3.09
N THR A 57 10.64 -10.37 -1.78
CA THR A 57 9.79 -9.67 -0.80
C THR A 57 10.70 -8.94 0.19
N PRO A 58 11.15 -7.70 -0.13
CA PRO A 58 12.18 -7.00 0.63
C PRO A 58 11.77 -6.67 2.07
N LEU A 59 10.49 -6.44 2.30
CA LEU A 59 9.95 -6.03 3.60
C LEU A 59 9.56 -7.21 4.50
N TRP A 60 9.77 -8.45 4.03
CA TRP A 60 9.29 -9.64 4.71
C TRP A 60 9.97 -9.84 6.06
N GLY A 61 9.19 -9.92 7.14
CA GLY A 61 9.67 -10.15 8.49
C GLY A 61 10.29 -8.91 9.16
N LEU A 62 10.19 -7.73 8.54
CA LEU A 62 10.56 -6.47 9.19
C LEU A 62 9.49 -6.04 10.20
N ASP A 63 9.88 -5.21 11.18
CA ASP A 63 8.94 -4.59 12.12
C ASP A 63 7.98 -3.66 11.35
N PRO A 64 6.65 -3.90 11.37
CA PRO A 64 5.70 -3.09 10.60
C PRO A 64 5.72 -1.60 10.97
N THR A 65 5.90 -1.27 12.26
CA THR A 65 5.97 0.14 12.66
C THR A 65 7.24 0.80 12.12
N GLY A 66 8.37 0.10 12.20
CA GLY A 66 9.64 0.50 11.60
C GLY A 66 9.54 0.74 10.10
N VAL A 67 8.82 -0.12 9.37
CA VAL A 67 8.56 0.06 7.92
C VAL A 67 7.90 1.40 7.64
N LEU A 68 6.84 1.78 8.38
CA LEU A 68 6.19 3.09 8.19
C LEU A 68 7.13 4.27 8.46
N PHE A 69 7.95 4.18 9.50
CA PHE A 69 8.95 5.22 9.79
C PHE A 69 10.02 5.30 8.70
N ASP A 70 10.47 4.16 8.16
CA ASP A 70 11.42 4.12 7.06
C ASP A 70 10.82 4.69 5.78
N GLU A 71 9.57 4.39 5.45
CA GLU A 71 8.87 5.01 4.32
C GLU A 71 8.84 6.54 4.44
N LEU A 72 8.40 7.04 5.60
CA LEU A 72 8.35 8.48 5.89
C LEU A 72 9.74 9.13 5.78
N LYS A 73 10.76 8.51 6.39
CA LYS A 73 12.15 8.98 6.36
C LYS A 73 12.73 8.99 4.95
N ASN A 74 12.37 8.02 4.11
CA ASN A 74 12.75 7.98 2.71
C ASN A 74 11.89 8.91 1.83
N GLY A 75 11.07 9.79 2.41
CA GLY A 75 10.33 10.81 1.66
C GLY A 75 9.11 10.28 0.92
N ILE A 76 8.63 9.09 1.27
CA ILE A 76 7.33 8.59 0.80
C ILE A 76 6.24 9.29 1.62
N LYS A 77 5.30 9.92 0.92
CA LYS A 77 4.13 10.58 1.53
C LYS A 77 2.88 9.87 1.05
N SER A 78 2.10 9.38 1.99
CA SER A 78 0.85 8.68 1.73
C SER A 78 -0.28 9.30 2.54
N VAL A 79 -1.50 9.23 2.00
CA VAL A 79 -2.73 9.58 2.71
C VAL A 79 -3.57 8.34 2.96
N ILE A 80 -4.27 8.30 4.08
CA ILE A 80 -5.21 7.21 4.39
C ILE A 80 -6.48 7.41 3.58
N THR A 81 -6.80 6.44 2.73
CA THR A 81 -7.96 6.47 1.83
C THR A 81 -9.10 5.57 2.25
N GLY A 82 -8.88 4.65 3.19
CA GLY A 82 -9.94 3.83 3.75
C GLY A 82 -9.56 3.30 5.12
N VAL A 83 -10.55 3.07 5.96
CA VAL A 83 -10.38 2.43 7.27
C VAL A 83 -11.53 1.45 7.50
N TYR A 84 -11.22 0.26 8.01
CA TYR A 84 -12.14 -0.88 8.09
C TYR A 84 -12.01 -1.68 9.39
N ALA A 85 -11.25 -1.17 10.36
CA ALA A 85 -11.00 -1.84 11.65
C ALA A 85 -11.43 -0.99 12.85
N LEU A 86 -11.68 -1.68 13.97
CA LEU A 86 -12.01 -1.04 15.25
C LEU A 86 -10.88 -0.11 15.69
N GLY A 87 -11.26 1.07 16.20
CA GLY A 87 -10.33 2.10 16.66
C GLY A 87 -10.10 3.23 15.67
N PHE A 88 -10.37 3.00 14.38
CA PHE A 88 -10.44 4.06 13.39
C PHE A 88 -11.79 4.78 13.42
N ASN A 89 -11.79 6.06 13.05
CA ASN A 89 -12.96 6.93 12.92
C ASN A 89 -12.86 7.76 11.62
N GLU A 90 -13.86 8.59 11.34
CA GLU A 90 -13.91 9.43 10.13
C GLU A 90 -12.70 10.38 9.99
N GLU A 91 -12.08 10.82 11.08
CA GLU A 91 -10.98 11.80 11.05
C GLU A 91 -9.70 11.26 10.43
N TRP A 92 -9.55 9.93 10.36
CA TRP A 92 -8.44 9.27 9.68
C TRP A 92 -8.48 9.43 8.16
N LEU A 93 -9.67 9.64 7.59
CA LEU A 93 -9.85 9.71 6.15
C LEU A 93 -9.22 10.99 5.57
N GLY A 94 -8.30 10.82 4.62
CA GLY A 94 -7.53 11.90 4.00
C GLY A 94 -6.36 12.40 4.86
N ARG A 95 -6.09 11.76 6.01
CA ARG A 95 -4.96 12.11 6.87
C ARG A 95 -3.64 11.66 6.23
N VAL A 96 -2.62 12.51 6.29
CA VAL A 96 -1.25 12.18 5.88
C VAL A 96 -0.60 11.27 6.93
N ILE A 97 0.15 10.27 6.48
CA ILE A 97 0.97 9.42 7.34
C ILE A 97 2.24 10.18 7.71
N ASP A 98 2.19 10.90 8.83
CA ASP A 98 3.32 11.57 9.50
C ASP A 98 3.69 10.86 10.81
N ASP A 99 4.73 11.34 11.52
CA ASP A 99 5.20 10.75 12.79
C ASP A 99 4.08 10.62 13.84
N LYS A 100 3.16 11.59 13.87
CA LYS A 100 2.03 11.60 14.79
C LYS A 100 1.01 10.53 14.40
N CYS A 101 0.68 10.43 13.12
CA CYS A 101 -0.19 9.39 12.57
C CYS A 101 0.36 7.99 12.85
N ILE A 102 1.65 7.76 12.62
CA ILE A 102 2.31 6.47 12.89
C ILE A 102 2.23 6.12 14.39
N SER A 103 2.49 7.09 15.26
CA SER A 103 2.39 6.90 16.71
C SER A 103 0.97 6.53 17.16
N GLU A 104 -0.05 7.13 16.54
CA GLU A 104 -1.45 6.79 16.81
C GLU A 104 -1.82 5.40 16.27
N ILE A 105 -1.36 5.02 15.07
CA ILE A 105 -1.54 3.67 14.52
C ILE A 105 -0.91 2.63 15.45
N LYS A 106 0.30 2.90 15.96
CA LYS A 106 0.96 2.02 16.94
C LYS A 106 0.10 1.84 18.20
N ASN A 107 -0.53 2.90 18.70
CA ASN A 107 -1.45 2.80 19.84
C ASN A 107 -2.71 1.98 19.50
N LEU A 108 -3.26 2.13 18.29
CA LEU A 108 -4.36 1.28 17.83
C LEU A 108 -3.94 -0.18 17.70
N SER A 109 -2.73 -0.45 17.23
CA SER A 109 -2.16 -1.79 17.15
C SER A 109 -2.08 -2.45 18.53
N LEU A 110 -1.54 -1.74 19.53
CA LEU A 110 -1.45 -2.22 20.91
C LEU A 110 -2.82 -2.46 21.56
N LYS A 111 -3.82 -1.63 21.23
CA LYS A 111 -5.13 -1.67 21.88
C LYS A 111 -6.12 -2.61 21.20
N TYR A 112 -6.10 -2.68 19.87
CA TYR A 112 -7.12 -3.35 19.06
C TYR A 112 -6.54 -4.43 18.14
N GLY A 113 -5.22 -4.61 18.10
CA GLY A 113 -4.57 -5.62 17.26
C GLY A 113 -4.50 -5.26 15.78
N VAL A 114 -4.69 -3.99 15.42
CA VAL A 114 -4.54 -3.50 14.03
C VAL A 114 -3.11 -3.73 13.55
N HIS A 115 -2.93 -4.27 12.35
CA HIS A 115 -1.61 -4.35 11.74
C HIS A 115 -1.09 -2.93 11.41
N PRO A 116 0.10 -2.52 11.88
CA PRO A 116 0.56 -1.14 11.68
C PRO A 116 0.64 -0.71 10.22
N CYS A 117 0.98 -1.59 9.28
CA CYS A 117 0.97 -1.28 7.84
C CYS A 117 -0.35 -1.60 7.12
N GLY A 118 -1.43 -1.94 7.83
CA GLY A 118 -2.73 -2.25 7.22
C GLY A 118 -2.78 -3.53 6.38
N GLU A 119 -1.82 -4.46 6.56
CA GLU A 119 -1.69 -5.67 5.73
C GLU A 119 -2.90 -6.61 5.83
N GLY A 120 -3.65 -6.55 6.94
CA GLY A 120 -4.91 -7.27 7.13
C GLY A 120 -6.11 -6.61 6.46
N GLY A 121 -5.92 -5.46 5.81
CA GLY A 121 -6.98 -4.64 5.23
C GLY A 121 -7.61 -3.67 6.24
N GLU A 122 -6.94 -3.37 7.35
CA GLU A 122 -7.45 -2.50 8.40
C GLU A 122 -7.58 -1.05 7.94
N PHE A 123 -6.67 -0.61 7.08
CA PHE A 123 -6.74 0.67 6.40
C PHE A 123 -6.01 0.59 5.06
N GLU A 124 -6.37 1.48 4.16
CA GLU A 124 -5.83 1.59 2.81
C GLU A 124 -5.21 2.96 2.63
N THR A 125 -4.16 3.05 1.81
CA THR A 125 -3.44 4.31 1.59
C THR A 125 -3.27 4.61 0.10
N PHE A 126 -3.02 5.89 -0.18
CA PHE A 126 -2.64 6.36 -1.51
C PHE A 126 -1.36 7.19 -1.41
N CYS A 127 -0.31 6.72 -2.09
CA CYS A 127 0.98 7.41 -2.16
C CYS A 127 0.85 8.65 -3.06
N ILE A 128 1.03 9.83 -2.49
CA ILE A 128 0.89 11.12 -3.16
C ILE A 128 2.22 11.73 -3.58
N ASP A 129 3.34 11.32 -2.96
CA ASP A 129 4.67 11.80 -3.31
C ASP A 129 5.72 10.78 -2.85
N ALA A 130 6.80 10.63 -3.62
CA ALA A 130 7.89 9.74 -3.27
C ALA A 130 9.15 10.09 -4.10
N PRO A 131 10.37 9.69 -3.67
CA PRO A 131 11.61 9.98 -4.39
C PRO A 131 11.63 9.58 -5.85
N MET A 132 10.95 8.49 -6.21
CA MET A 132 10.90 7.99 -7.59
C MET A 132 9.83 8.67 -8.46
N PHE A 133 8.99 9.56 -7.91
CA PHE A 133 7.99 10.28 -8.68
C PHE A 133 8.65 11.47 -9.41
N SER A 134 8.30 11.65 -10.69
CA SER A 134 8.71 12.84 -11.45
C SER A 134 7.96 14.11 -11.03
N ARG A 135 6.73 13.96 -10.54
CA ARG A 135 5.87 15.01 -9.98
C ARG A 135 5.06 14.45 -8.82
N GLY A 136 4.87 15.25 -7.78
CA GLY A 136 3.97 14.92 -6.69
C GLY A 136 2.51 15.10 -7.09
N ILE A 137 1.61 14.43 -6.39
CA ILE A 137 0.16 14.48 -6.58
C ILE A 137 -0.42 15.34 -5.45
N GLN A 138 -1.09 16.43 -5.79
CA GLN A 138 -1.83 17.25 -4.84
C GLN A 138 -3.32 16.94 -4.97
N ILE A 139 -3.94 16.53 -3.87
CA ILE A 139 -5.39 16.33 -3.79
C ILE A 139 -6.04 17.71 -3.67
N VAL A 140 -6.81 18.10 -4.70
CA VAL A 140 -7.51 19.40 -4.76
C VAL A 140 -8.90 19.27 -4.17
N ASN A 141 -9.56 18.14 -4.43
CA ASN A 141 -10.89 17.86 -3.92
C ASN A 141 -11.00 16.39 -3.53
N GLY A 142 -11.54 16.15 -2.34
CA GLY A 142 -11.86 14.83 -1.85
C GLY A 142 -12.98 14.91 -0.82
N ARG A 143 -13.69 13.81 -0.63
CA ARG A 143 -14.79 13.71 0.33
C ARG A 143 -14.65 12.49 1.22
N ARG A 144 -15.06 12.62 2.48
CA ARG A 144 -15.17 11.51 3.42
C ARG A 144 -16.54 10.87 3.27
N GLU A 145 -16.56 9.55 3.13
CA GLU A 145 -17.77 8.72 3.13
C GLU A 145 -17.68 7.82 4.37
N TRP A 146 -18.41 8.16 5.43
CA TRP A 146 -18.44 7.39 6.68
C TRP A 146 -19.70 6.53 6.77
N TYR A 147 -19.53 5.25 7.11
CA TYR A 147 -20.60 4.26 7.14
C TYR A 147 -20.83 3.69 8.56
N GLY A 148 -20.38 4.41 9.58
CA GLY A 148 -20.59 4.07 11.00
C GLY A 148 -19.43 3.29 11.61
N ASN A 149 -18.93 2.25 10.95
CA ASN A 149 -17.81 1.42 11.43
C ASN A 149 -16.62 1.32 10.45
N HIS A 150 -16.76 1.90 9.26
CA HIS A 150 -15.72 1.98 8.25
C HIS A 150 -15.97 3.24 7.42
N GLY A 151 -14.96 3.65 6.67
CA GLY A 151 -15.12 4.78 5.77
C GLY A 151 -14.06 4.85 4.69
N ILE A 152 -14.33 5.71 3.71
CA ILE A 152 -13.53 5.87 2.51
C ILE A 152 -13.32 7.36 2.26
N PHE A 153 -12.08 7.76 1.99
CA PHE A 153 -11.76 9.07 1.44
C PHE A 153 -11.76 8.97 -0.09
N ARG A 154 -12.81 9.49 -0.72
CA ARG A 154 -12.91 9.52 -2.16
C ARG A 154 -12.19 10.75 -2.70
N ILE A 155 -11.05 10.53 -3.34
CA ILE A 155 -10.33 11.55 -4.10
C ILE A 155 -11.12 11.82 -5.38
N LEU A 156 -11.54 13.07 -5.58
CA LEU A 156 -12.36 13.51 -6.71
C LEU A 156 -11.54 14.25 -7.76
N GLU A 157 -10.56 15.02 -7.31
CA GLU A 157 -9.72 15.85 -8.18
C GLU A 157 -8.29 15.92 -7.65
N VAL A 158 -7.33 15.77 -8.56
CA VAL A 158 -5.90 15.91 -8.27
C VAL A 158 -5.22 16.78 -9.30
N THR A 159 -4.15 17.45 -8.88
CA THR A 159 -3.21 18.13 -9.77
C THR A 159 -1.80 17.59 -9.55
N LEU A 160 -0.92 17.81 -10.53
CA LEU A 160 0.50 17.44 -10.40
C LEU A 160 1.31 18.69 -10.05
N HIS A 161 2.20 18.58 -9.07
CA HIS A 161 3.09 19.66 -8.68
C HIS A 161 4.56 19.26 -8.83
N THR A 162 5.39 20.26 -9.11
CA THR A 162 6.84 20.10 -9.14
C THR A 162 7.34 19.78 -7.74
N ARG A 163 8.25 18.81 -7.62
CA ARG A 163 8.82 18.43 -6.32
C ARG A 163 9.78 19.50 -5.82
N SER A 164 9.77 19.71 -4.51
CA SER A 164 10.62 20.70 -3.84
C SER A 164 12.05 20.19 -3.55
N ILE A 165 12.40 18.98 -3.98
CA ILE A 165 13.68 18.33 -3.67
C ILE A 165 14.23 17.68 -4.95
N PRO A 166 15.47 17.99 -5.39
CA PRO A 166 16.09 17.30 -6.51
C PRO A 166 16.22 15.80 -6.22
N LEU A 167 16.14 14.96 -7.26
CA LEU A 167 16.67 13.61 -7.17
C LEU A 167 18.15 13.75 -6.76
N SER A 168 18.53 13.24 -5.60
CA SER A 168 19.95 13.05 -5.31
C SER A 168 20.42 11.94 -6.26
N ASP A 169 21.25 12.30 -7.22
CA ASP A 169 21.92 11.33 -8.09
C ASP A 169 22.69 10.33 -7.22
N SER A 170 22.30 9.06 -7.30
CA SER A 170 23.07 7.92 -6.82
C SER A 170 23.16 6.87 -7.91
#